data_AF-A0A671VE91-F1
#
_entry.id   AF-A0A671VE91-F1
#
_cell.length_a   1.000
_cell.length_b   1.000
_cell.length_c   1.000
_cell.angle_alpha   90.00
_cell.angle_beta   90.00
_cell.angle_gamma   90.00
#
_symmetry.space_group_name_H-M   'P 1'
#
loop_
_entity.id
_entity.type
_entity.pdbx_description
1 polymer ?
#
loop_
_entity_poly.entity_id
_entity_poly.type
_entity_poly.pdbx_seq_one_letter_code
_entity_poly.pdbx_strand_id
1 'polypeptide(L)'
;MTPSMSCGIFSGASVLILIIGLCVGSPNHSRRLVCWKAILKCHGEPECHYAYDQYLYACASVINGGRKKCPSHCISSLIQLNLTQSGPALEDCDCAADPVCRGTKRAIEPCLPRTRTMGCTEARRQCEADVPCSSAMKDYLYHCRKLFGGERCSDGCLKVIANMRSIPKAQQLDTCVCDGLERNICEFVKVSMKTLCSDPSDGFAGSGFSDAEDDGDDDPSGPVDYPYVESSSDSKPGQTVLNVLTTILVLTRLI
;
A
#
# COMPACT_ATOMS: atom_id res chain seq x y z
N MET A 1 -24.27 31.65 4.85
CA MET A 1 -25.73 31.85 4.81
C MET A 1 -26.41 30.81 5.67
N THR A 2 -27.35 31.28 6.48
CA THR A 2 -28.19 30.61 7.48
C THR A 2 -29.04 29.44 6.96
N PRO A 3 -29.44 28.48 7.80
CA PRO A 3 -30.73 27.82 7.68
C PRO A 3 -31.79 28.53 8.57
N SER A 4 -33.01 28.64 8.04
CA SER A 4 -34.18 29.23 8.71
C SER A 4 -34.71 28.35 9.83
N MET A 5 -35.15 29.01 10.90
CA MET A 5 -35.80 28.47 12.09
C MET A 5 -37.29 28.80 12.04
N SER A 6 -38.15 27.87 12.46
CA SER A 6 -39.52 28.17 12.86
C SER A 6 -39.61 28.03 14.38
N CYS A 7 -39.87 29.16 15.05
CA CYS A 7 -39.87 29.31 16.50
C CYS A 7 -41.30 29.70 16.91
N GLY A 8 -41.92 28.92 17.79
CA GLY A 8 -43.10 29.34 18.52
C GLY A 8 -42.72 29.47 20.00
N ILE A 9 -42.94 30.65 20.61
CA ILE A 9 -43.10 30.83 22.06
C ILE A 9 -43.98 32.07 22.31
N PHE A 10 -44.83 31.92 23.32
CA PHE A 10 -45.81 32.86 23.85
C PHE A 10 -45.23 34.18 24.39
N SER A 11 -46.09 35.18 24.35
CA SER A 11 -45.94 36.57 24.81
C SER A 11 -45.61 36.73 26.29
N GLY A 12 -44.72 37.68 26.63
CA GLY A 12 -44.71 38.36 27.93
C GLY A 12 -43.36 38.51 28.64
N ALA A 13 -42.79 39.72 28.52
CA ALA A 13 -41.92 40.43 29.49
C ALA A 13 -40.58 39.81 30.00
N SER A 14 -39.49 40.36 29.45
CA SER A 14 -38.20 40.72 30.06
C SER A 14 -37.70 39.99 31.32
N VAL A 15 -36.79 39.01 31.13
CA VAL A 15 -35.60 38.79 31.98
C VAL A 15 -34.48 38.24 31.08
N LEU A 16 -33.32 38.91 31.07
CA LEU A 16 -32.09 38.43 30.41
C LEU A 16 -31.65 37.11 31.04
N ILE A 17 -31.71 35.99 30.30
CA ILE A 17 -31.09 34.72 30.69
C ILE A 17 -29.90 34.46 29.78
N LEU A 18 -28.70 34.49 30.37
CA LEU A 18 -27.44 34.02 29.81
C LEU A 18 -27.54 32.52 29.52
N ILE A 19 -27.69 32.14 28.24
CA ILE A 19 -27.67 30.72 27.84
C ILE A 19 -26.23 30.35 27.48
N ILE A 20 -25.54 29.70 28.43
CA ILE A 20 -24.27 29.01 28.21
C ILE A 20 -24.55 27.81 27.30
N GLY A 21 -24.21 27.93 26.02
CA GLY A 21 -24.34 26.86 25.04
C GLY A 21 -23.31 25.76 25.30
N LEU A 22 -23.78 24.59 25.73
CA LEU A 22 -23.03 23.34 25.72
C LEU A 22 -22.90 22.86 24.28
N CYS A 23 -21.74 23.14 23.66
CA CYS A 23 -21.38 22.61 22.35
C CYS A 23 -21.09 21.11 22.46
N VAL A 24 -22.04 20.26 22.08
CA VAL A 24 -21.81 18.84 21.85
C VAL A 24 -21.00 18.72 20.55
N GLY A 25 -19.69 18.47 20.67
CA GLY A 25 -18.79 18.26 19.55
C GLY A 25 -19.20 17.03 18.75
N SER A 26 -19.57 17.22 17.48
CA SER A 26 -19.70 16.11 16.54
C SER A 26 -18.33 15.47 16.28
N PRO A 27 -18.26 14.14 16.12
CA PRO A 27 -17.02 13.44 15.83
C PRO A 27 -16.46 13.94 14.50
N ASN A 28 -15.24 14.45 14.55
CA ASN A 28 -14.46 14.84 13.38
C ASN A 28 -14.29 13.61 12.47
N HIS A 29 -15.12 13.47 11.44
CA HIS A 29 -14.66 12.83 10.22
C HIS A 29 -13.43 13.65 9.80
N SER A 30 -12.25 13.07 9.92
CA SER A 30 -10.99 13.70 9.54
C SER A 30 -11.04 13.94 8.03
N ARG A 31 -11.62 15.08 7.63
CA ARG A 31 -11.69 15.50 6.23
C ARG A 31 -10.24 15.74 5.83
N ARG A 32 -9.72 14.89 4.94
CA ARG A 32 -8.37 15.00 4.39
C ARG A 32 -8.12 16.47 4.02
N LEU A 33 -7.04 17.05 4.53
CA LEU A 33 -6.68 18.45 4.25
C LEU A 33 -6.43 18.61 2.75
N VAL A 34 -6.69 19.80 2.19
CA VAL A 34 -6.18 20.08 0.83
C VAL A 34 -4.66 20.19 0.89
N CYS A 35 -3.93 19.65 -0.10
CA CYS A 35 -2.48 19.51 -0.01
C CYS A 35 -1.72 20.81 0.23
N TRP A 36 -2.13 21.93 -0.37
CA TRP A 36 -1.52 23.23 -0.09
C TRP A 36 -1.66 23.64 1.40
N LYS A 37 -2.78 23.29 2.05
CA LYS A 37 -3.00 23.54 3.47
C LYS A 37 -2.13 22.64 4.35
N ALA A 38 -1.92 21.38 3.94
CA ALA A 38 -0.99 20.48 4.62
C ALA A 38 0.46 20.97 4.52
N ILE A 39 0.87 21.49 3.35
CA ILE A 39 2.19 22.11 3.14
C ILE A 39 2.37 23.33 4.05
N LEU A 40 1.39 24.25 4.08
CA LEU A 40 1.45 25.42 4.96
C LEU A 40 1.59 25.04 6.44
N LYS A 41 0.89 23.99 6.86
CA LYS A 41 1.01 23.48 8.23
C LYS A 41 2.42 22.93 8.50
N CYS A 42 2.96 22.13 7.58
CA CYS A 42 4.32 21.61 7.67
C CYS A 42 5.38 22.72 7.70
N HIS A 43 5.22 23.76 6.89
CA HIS A 43 6.14 24.91 6.88
C HIS A 43 6.11 25.71 8.19
N GLY A 44 5.02 25.64 8.96
CA GLY A 44 4.92 26.23 10.29
C GLY A 44 5.75 25.50 11.36
N GLU A 45 6.16 24.26 11.10
CA GLU A 45 7.01 23.45 11.98
C GLU A 45 8.43 23.42 11.40
N PRO A 46 9.46 23.90 12.12
CA PRO A 46 10.80 24.03 11.55
C PRO A 46 11.40 22.69 11.13
N GLU A 47 11.14 21.61 11.87
CA GLU A 47 11.61 20.27 11.55
C GLU A 47 10.91 19.71 10.30
N CYS A 48 9.59 19.92 10.18
CA CYS A 48 8.83 19.48 9.02
C CYS A 48 9.21 20.27 7.76
N HIS A 49 9.36 21.58 7.88
CA HIS A 49 9.81 22.45 6.79
C HIS A 49 11.16 22.00 6.24
N TYR A 50 12.14 21.77 7.11
CA TYR A 50 13.45 21.26 6.70
C TYR A 50 13.34 19.91 6.00
N ALA A 51 12.59 18.96 6.57
CA ALA A 51 12.41 17.64 5.97
C ALA A 51 11.69 17.71 4.61
N TYR A 52 10.76 18.65 4.44
CA TYR A 52 10.03 18.88 3.20
C TYR A 52 10.96 19.38 2.09
N ASP A 53 11.85 20.33 2.40
CA ASP A 53 12.87 20.81 1.46
C ASP A 53 13.84 19.71 1.04
N GLN A 54 14.29 18.89 2.00
CA GLN A 54 15.14 17.73 1.71
C GLN A 54 14.45 16.72 0.79
N TYR A 55 13.15 16.46 1.01
CA TYR A 55 12.32 15.64 0.14
C TYR A 55 12.29 16.20 -1.29
N LEU A 56 11.99 17.49 -1.45
CA LEU A 56 11.91 18.12 -2.78
C LEU A 56 13.23 18.00 -3.53
N TYR A 57 14.36 18.23 -2.84
CA TYR A 57 15.68 18.11 -3.44
C TYR A 57 16.03 16.66 -3.81
N ALA A 58 15.87 15.73 -2.87
CA ALA A 58 16.27 14.34 -3.06
C ALA A 58 15.41 13.61 -4.11
N CYS A 59 14.12 13.95 -4.21
CA CYS A 59 13.18 13.32 -5.13
C CYS A 59 13.01 14.07 -6.45
N ALA A 60 13.71 15.18 -6.68
CA ALA A 60 13.59 16.00 -7.90
C ALA A 60 13.68 15.19 -9.21
N SER A 61 14.61 14.22 -9.27
CA SER A 61 14.78 13.35 -10.46
C SER A 61 13.59 12.43 -10.73
N VAL A 62 12.81 12.06 -9.71
CA VAL A 62 11.60 11.24 -9.83
C VAL A 62 10.39 12.13 -10.14
N ILE A 63 10.25 13.25 -9.43
CA ILE A 63 9.15 14.22 -9.61
C ILE A 63 9.13 14.78 -11.03
N ASN A 64 10.30 15.11 -11.58
CA ASN A 64 10.43 15.63 -12.94
C ASN A 64 10.37 14.54 -14.03
N GLY A 65 10.16 13.27 -13.66
CA GLY A 65 10.07 12.15 -14.61
C GLY A 65 11.42 11.68 -15.18
N GLY A 66 12.54 12.14 -14.63
CA GLY A 66 13.89 11.80 -15.10
C GLY A 66 14.35 10.37 -14.74
N ARG A 67 13.71 9.70 -13.77
CA ARG A 67 14.02 8.32 -13.36
C ARG A 67 12.77 7.52 -12.99
N LYS A 68 12.74 6.24 -13.39
CA LYS A 68 11.69 5.28 -13.01
C LYS A 68 11.98 4.53 -11.70
N LYS A 69 13.24 4.54 -11.24
CA LYS A 69 13.67 3.90 -9.99
C LYS A 69 13.96 4.98 -8.93
N CYS A 70 13.52 4.72 -7.71
CA CYS A 70 13.68 5.62 -6.58
C CYS A 70 15.12 5.63 -6.06
N PRO A 71 15.80 6.80 -6.00
CA PRO A 71 17.08 6.93 -5.33
C PRO A 71 16.96 6.62 -3.83
N SER A 72 17.98 6.00 -3.24
CA SER A 72 18.04 5.73 -1.80
C SER A 72 17.81 7.00 -0.95
N HIS A 73 18.46 8.10 -1.32
CA HIS A 73 18.28 9.39 -0.63
C HIS A 73 16.85 9.93 -0.70
N CYS A 74 16.14 9.75 -1.83
CA CYS A 74 14.73 10.15 -1.94
C CYS A 74 13.85 9.33 -0.97
N ILE A 75 14.07 8.01 -0.90
CA ILE A 75 13.36 7.14 0.04
C ILE A 75 13.65 7.57 1.49
N SER A 76 14.93 7.78 1.84
CA SER A 76 15.31 8.22 3.20
C SER A 76 14.70 9.57 3.58
N SER A 77 14.67 10.55 2.66
CA SER A 77 14.03 11.85 2.90
C SER A 77 12.52 11.72 3.09
N LEU A 78 11.86 10.83 2.35
CA LEU A 78 10.43 10.53 2.55
C LEU A 78 10.16 9.87 3.92
N ILE A 79 11.03 8.96 4.37
CA ILE A 79 10.95 8.39 5.74
C ILE A 79 11.06 9.52 6.77
N GLN A 80 12.06 10.38 6.66
CA GLN A 80 12.30 11.48 7.60
C GLN A 80 11.12 12.45 7.64
N LEU A 81 10.58 12.83 6.48
CA LEU A 81 9.40 13.69 6.40
C LEU A 81 8.20 13.05 7.13
N ASN A 82 7.94 11.76 6.92
CA ASN A 82 6.83 11.05 7.58
C ASN A 82 7.03 10.85 9.09
N LEU A 83 8.25 11.00 9.63
CA LEU A 83 8.50 10.97 11.09
C LEU A 83 8.19 12.31 11.78
N THR A 84 7.99 13.39 11.04
CA THR A 84 7.62 14.69 11.60
C THR A 84 6.15 14.74 11.99
N GLN A 85 5.75 15.74 12.79
CA GLN A 85 4.37 15.84 13.28
C GLN A 85 3.37 16.10 12.15
N SER A 86 3.65 17.03 11.22
CA SER A 86 2.75 17.35 10.11
C SER A 86 3.06 16.65 8.79
N GLY A 87 4.23 16.05 8.60
CA GLY A 87 4.61 15.35 7.36
C GLY A 87 3.64 14.23 6.92
N PRO A 88 3.13 13.38 7.84
CA PRO A 88 2.07 12.40 7.56
C PRO A 88 0.86 12.94 6.77
N ALA A 89 0.47 14.19 7.01
CA ALA A 89 -0.69 14.78 6.35
C ALA A 89 -0.45 15.10 4.86
N LEU A 90 0.81 15.19 4.41
CA LEU A 90 1.17 15.47 3.01
C LEU A 90 0.91 14.26 2.11
N GLU A 91 1.05 13.05 2.64
CA GLU A 91 0.69 11.82 1.93
C GLU A 91 -0.83 11.71 1.78
N ASP A 92 -1.57 12.02 2.85
CA ASP A 92 -3.02 11.80 2.92
C ASP A 92 -3.89 12.94 2.35
N CYS A 93 -3.32 14.10 2.07
CA CYS A 93 -4.07 15.28 1.62
C CYS A 93 -4.77 15.10 0.25
N ASP A 94 -5.81 15.90 0.00
CA ASP A 94 -6.51 15.99 -1.28
C ASP A 94 -5.85 17.03 -2.21
N CYS A 95 -5.53 16.64 -3.44
CA CYS A 95 -5.00 17.55 -4.46
C CYS A 95 -6.09 18.42 -5.13
N ALA A 96 -7.38 18.13 -4.90
CA ALA A 96 -8.49 18.75 -5.60
C ALA A 96 -8.29 18.70 -7.13
N ALA A 97 -8.40 19.84 -7.82
CA ALA A 97 -8.23 19.92 -9.28
C ALA A 97 -6.76 20.10 -9.74
N ASP A 98 -5.79 20.20 -8.83
CA ASP A 98 -4.39 20.51 -9.17
C ASP A 98 -3.72 19.34 -9.91
N PRO A 99 -3.36 19.51 -11.20
CA PRO A 99 -2.68 18.46 -11.97
C PRO A 99 -1.23 18.24 -11.54
N VAL A 100 -0.54 19.27 -11.06
CA VAL A 100 0.85 19.18 -10.59
C VAL A 100 0.90 18.38 -9.31
N CYS A 101 0.05 18.69 -8.33
CA CYS A 101 -0.06 17.91 -7.10
C CYS A 101 -0.34 16.42 -7.38
N ARG A 102 -1.31 16.13 -8.26
CA ARG A 102 -1.65 14.74 -8.63
C ARG A 102 -0.50 14.04 -9.36
N GLY A 103 0.18 14.75 -10.25
CA GLY A 103 1.35 14.26 -10.97
C GLY A 103 2.49 13.90 -10.01
N THR A 104 2.83 14.82 -9.11
CA THR A 104 3.85 14.62 -8.08
C THR A 104 3.50 13.43 -7.18
N LYS A 105 2.27 13.36 -6.64
CA LYS A 105 1.84 12.23 -5.80
C LYS A 105 1.98 10.89 -6.51
N ARG A 106 1.55 10.79 -7.77
CA ARG A 106 1.72 9.56 -8.57
C ARG A 106 3.18 9.23 -8.85
N ALA A 107 4.01 10.24 -9.12
CA ALA A 107 5.43 10.02 -9.38
C ALA A 107 6.18 9.48 -8.15
N ILE A 108 5.84 9.97 -6.95
CA ILE A 108 6.51 9.57 -5.70
C ILE A 108 5.91 8.33 -5.05
N GLU A 109 4.68 7.93 -5.40
CA GLU A 109 3.99 6.75 -4.84
C GLU A 109 4.88 5.49 -4.77
N PRO A 110 5.65 5.13 -5.83
CA PRO A 110 6.50 3.95 -5.79
C PRO A 110 7.70 4.07 -4.83
N CYS A 111 8.06 5.30 -4.44
CA CYS A 111 9.17 5.59 -3.54
C CYS A 111 8.74 5.68 -2.08
N LEU A 112 7.43 5.75 -1.81
CA LEU A 112 6.93 5.89 -0.47
C LEU A 112 7.29 4.63 0.33
N PRO A 113 8.06 4.77 1.42
CA PRO A 113 8.25 3.68 2.36
C PRO A 113 6.86 3.34 2.89
N ARG A 114 6.45 2.07 2.82
CA ARG A 114 5.21 1.63 3.48
C ARG A 114 5.44 1.59 4.99
N THR A 115 5.71 2.74 5.61
CA THR A 115 6.05 2.89 7.03
C THR A 115 4.84 3.22 7.89
N ARG A 116 3.64 3.26 7.32
CA ARG A 116 2.39 3.07 8.07
C ARG A 116 1.81 1.69 7.83
N THR A 117 2.63 0.66 7.96
CA THR A 117 2.12 -0.71 8.03
C THR A 117 1.48 -0.90 9.39
N MET A 118 0.22 -0.51 9.50
CA MET A 118 -0.64 -0.96 10.58
C MET A 118 -0.56 -2.49 10.61
N GLY A 119 -0.30 -3.06 11.79
CA GLY A 119 -0.39 -4.50 12.00
C GLY A 119 -1.82 -4.97 11.82
N CYS A 120 -2.02 -6.13 11.20
CA CYS A 120 -3.37 -6.68 11.02
C CYS A 120 -4.08 -6.95 12.35
N THR A 121 -3.33 -7.17 13.43
CA THR A 121 -3.84 -7.27 14.79
C THR A 121 -4.55 -5.98 15.24
N GLU A 122 -3.91 -4.82 15.05
CA GLU A 122 -4.50 -3.52 15.41
C GLU A 122 -5.60 -3.11 14.43
N ALA A 123 -5.42 -3.37 13.13
CA ALA A 123 -6.46 -3.12 12.12
C ALA A 123 -7.75 -3.89 12.45
N ARG A 124 -7.62 -5.15 12.88
CA ARG A 124 -8.74 -5.97 13.33
C ARG A 124 -9.40 -5.39 14.56
N ARG A 125 -8.63 -5.01 15.59
CA ARG A 125 -9.15 -4.37 16.81
C ARG A 125 -9.96 -3.11 16.49
N GLN A 126 -9.49 -2.28 15.56
CA GLN A 126 -10.21 -1.07 15.15
C GLN A 126 -11.48 -1.37 14.35
N CYS A 127 -11.47 -2.40 13.52
CA CYS A 127 -12.66 -2.84 12.79
C CYS A 127 -13.72 -3.44 13.73
N GLU A 128 -13.30 -4.23 14.71
CA GLU A 128 -14.19 -4.82 15.72
C GLU A 128 -14.87 -3.76 16.59
N ALA A 129 -14.17 -2.65 16.88
CA ALA A 129 -14.72 -1.52 17.62
C ALA A 129 -15.72 -0.68 16.81
N ASP A 130 -15.76 -0.83 15.49
CA ASP A 130 -16.65 -0.11 14.58
C ASP A 130 -17.82 -1.02 14.18
N VAL A 131 -19.06 -0.65 14.53
CA VAL A 131 -20.25 -1.48 14.30
C VAL A 131 -20.42 -1.90 12.83
N PRO A 132 -20.37 -0.99 11.83
CA PRO A 132 -20.52 -1.40 10.44
C PRO A 132 -19.37 -2.30 9.96
N CYS A 133 -18.12 -2.02 10.35
CA CYS A 133 -16.98 -2.86 10.00
C CYS A 133 -17.07 -4.25 10.64
N SER A 134 -17.38 -4.34 11.93
CA SER A 134 -17.52 -5.61 12.64
C SER A 134 -18.65 -6.48 12.07
N SER A 135 -19.76 -5.88 11.61
CA SER A 135 -20.82 -6.61 10.90
C SER A 135 -20.33 -7.15 9.57
N ALA A 136 -19.71 -6.31 8.74
CA ALA A 136 -19.18 -6.74 7.45
C ALA A 136 -18.07 -7.80 7.58
N MET A 137 -17.28 -7.74 8.64
CA MET A 137 -16.27 -8.75 8.96
C MET A 137 -16.91 -10.11 9.29
N LYS A 138 -18.06 -10.14 9.99
CA LYS A 138 -18.82 -11.38 10.21
C LYS A 138 -19.39 -11.93 8.91
N ASP A 139 -19.92 -11.06 8.04
CA ASP A 139 -20.42 -11.47 6.72
C ASP A 139 -19.30 -12.07 5.88
N TYR A 140 -18.09 -11.50 5.94
CA TYR A 140 -16.91 -12.03 5.27
C TYR A 140 -16.57 -13.43 5.76
N LEU A 141 -16.48 -13.60 7.09
CA LEU A 141 -16.23 -14.91 7.69
C LEU A 141 -17.34 -15.93 7.42
N TYR A 142 -18.55 -15.52 7.03
CA TYR A 142 -19.64 -16.41 6.68
C TYR A 142 -19.63 -16.79 5.19
N HIS A 143 -19.58 -15.80 4.30
CA HIS A 143 -19.68 -15.99 2.85
C HIS A 143 -18.37 -16.47 2.22
N CYS A 144 -17.23 -16.14 2.82
CA CYS A 144 -15.90 -16.47 2.31
C CYS A 144 -15.24 -17.66 3.01
N ARG A 145 -15.95 -18.46 3.82
CA ARG A 145 -15.37 -19.62 4.53
C ARG A 145 -14.56 -20.57 3.65
N LYS A 146 -15.03 -20.77 2.41
CA LYS A 146 -14.39 -21.64 1.42
C LYS A 146 -12.99 -21.15 1.00
N LEU A 147 -12.76 -19.83 1.06
CA LEU A 147 -11.46 -19.22 0.78
C LEU A 147 -10.37 -19.72 1.73
N PHE A 148 -10.72 -19.95 3.00
CA PHE A 148 -9.78 -20.47 4.01
C PHE A 148 -9.37 -21.93 3.72
N GLY A 149 -10.18 -22.66 2.94
CA GLY A 149 -9.85 -23.99 2.42
C GLY A 149 -9.14 -23.97 1.05
N GLY A 150 -8.86 -22.80 0.48
CA GLY A 150 -8.21 -22.69 -0.83
C GLY A 150 -9.15 -22.81 -2.04
N GLU A 151 -10.46 -22.72 -1.86
CA GLU A 151 -11.43 -22.71 -2.96
C GLU A 151 -11.58 -21.31 -3.59
N ARG A 152 -11.98 -21.27 -4.87
CA ARG A 152 -12.32 -20.02 -5.57
C ARG A 152 -13.46 -19.26 -4.88
N CYS A 153 -13.38 -17.93 -4.93
CA CYS A 153 -14.42 -17.08 -4.40
C CYS A 153 -15.75 -17.26 -5.14
N SER A 154 -16.84 -17.37 -4.39
CA SER A 154 -18.20 -17.31 -4.93
C SER A 154 -18.64 -15.87 -5.21
N ASP A 155 -19.65 -15.67 -6.05
CA ASP A 155 -20.25 -14.34 -6.27
C ASP A 155 -20.72 -13.68 -4.98
N GLY A 156 -21.21 -14.49 -4.02
CA GLY A 156 -21.59 -14.02 -2.69
C GLY A 156 -20.38 -13.48 -1.91
N CYS A 157 -19.26 -14.20 -1.92
CA CYS A 157 -18.03 -13.74 -1.28
C CYS A 157 -17.46 -12.49 -1.97
N LEU A 158 -17.47 -12.42 -3.31
CA LEU A 158 -17.01 -11.25 -4.06
C LEU A 158 -17.80 -9.99 -3.71
N LYS A 159 -19.12 -10.10 -3.56
CA LYS A 159 -19.99 -8.99 -3.11
C LYS A 159 -19.62 -8.50 -1.71
N VAL A 160 -19.33 -9.43 -0.79
CA VAL A 160 -18.92 -9.08 0.58
C VAL A 160 -17.54 -8.42 0.60
N ILE A 161 -16.58 -8.91 -0.19
CA ILE A 161 -15.27 -8.27 -0.36
C ILE A 161 -15.43 -6.83 -0.87
N ALA A 162 -16.28 -6.61 -1.86
CA ALA A 162 -16.59 -5.28 -2.37
C ALA A 162 -17.22 -4.38 -1.29
N ASN A 163 -18.17 -4.91 -0.50
CA ASN A 163 -18.77 -4.20 0.63
C ASN A 163 -17.72 -3.80 1.68
N MET A 164 -16.87 -4.73 2.11
CA MET A 164 -15.78 -4.43 3.06
C MET A 164 -14.86 -3.33 2.54
N ARG A 165 -14.50 -3.34 1.25
CA ARG A 165 -13.65 -2.28 0.65
C ARG A 165 -14.31 -0.90 0.64
N SER A 166 -15.64 -0.82 0.75
CA SER A 166 -16.36 0.46 0.88
C SER A 166 -16.30 1.06 2.30
N ILE A 167 -15.98 0.25 3.31
CA ILE A 167 -15.93 0.66 4.72
C ILE A 167 -14.51 1.11 5.09
N PRO A 168 -14.29 2.37 5.53
CA PRO A 168 -12.94 2.91 5.75
C PRO A 168 -12.08 2.10 6.73
N LYS A 169 -12.66 1.56 7.81
CA LYS A 169 -11.94 0.73 8.78
C LYS A 169 -11.57 -0.64 8.22
N ALA A 170 -12.37 -1.19 7.31
CA ALA A 170 -12.06 -2.47 6.66
C ALA A 170 -11.00 -2.34 5.57
N GLN A 171 -10.84 -1.18 4.92
CA GLN A 171 -9.72 -0.94 3.99
C GLN A 171 -8.35 -1.11 4.64
N GLN A 172 -8.25 -0.85 5.95
CA GLN A 172 -7.01 -1.07 6.71
C GLN A 172 -6.66 -2.55 6.82
N LEU A 173 -7.65 -3.46 6.81
CA LEU A 173 -7.41 -4.92 6.82
C LEU A 173 -6.81 -5.43 5.50
N ASP A 174 -7.14 -4.80 4.37
CA ASP A 174 -6.59 -5.17 3.06
C ASP A 174 -5.08 -4.84 2.99
N THR A 175 -4.71 -3.68 3.54
CA THR A 175 -3.35 -3.10 3.42
C THR A 175 -2.42 -3.35 4.61
N CYS A 176 -2.93 -3.87 5.74
CA CYS A 176 -2.13 -4.14 6.94
C CYS A 176 -0.98 -5.14 6.71
N VAL A 177 0.01 -5.15 7.60
CA VAL A 177 1.05 -6.20 7.63
C VAL A 177 0.66 -7.28 8.62
N CYS A 178 0.74 -8.54 8.19
CA CYS A 178 0.44 -9.68 9.04
C CYS A 178 1.44 -9.75 10.20
N ASP A 179 0.92 -9.64 11.42
CA ASP A 179 1.65 -9.62 12.67
C ASP A 179 0.96 -10.52 13.72
N GLY A 180 1.58 -10.67 14.90
CA GLY A 180 1.03 -11.48 15.99
C GLY A 180 1.10 -12.99 15.75
N LEU A 181 0.30 -13.74 16.53
CA LEU A 181 0.30 -15.20 16.55
C LEU A 181 -0.34 -15.82 15.30
N GLU A 182 -1.29 -15.11 14.69
CA GLU A 182 -2.04 -15.57 13.52
C GLU A 182 -1.35 -15.18 12.19
N ARG A 183 -0.08 -14.75 12.23
CA ARG A 183 0.66 -14.25 11.08
C ARG A 183 0.59 -15.19 9.88
N ASN A 184 0.84 -16.49 10.08
CA ASN A 184 0.84 -17.48 8.99
C ASN A 184 -0.55 -17.61 8.33
N ILE A 185 -1.61 -17.58 9.13
CA ILE A 185 -2.99 -17.65 8.64
C ILE A 185 -3.35 -16.37 7.88
N CYS A 186 -2.96 -15.21 8.42
CA CYS A 186 -3.15 -13.92 7.77
C CYS A 186 -2.46 -13.87 6.39
N GLU A 187 -1.19 -14.29 6.32
CA GLU A 187 -0.43 -14.31 5.06
C GLU A 187 -1.09 -15.25 4.05
N PHE A 188 -1.50 -16.46 4.47
CA PHE A 188 -2.24 -17.40 3.64
C PHE A 188 -3.53 -16.78 3.10
N VAL A 189 -4.38 -16.20 3.95
CA VAL A 189 -5.65 -15.59 3.55
C VAL A 189 -5.43 -14.45 2.56
N LYS A 190 -4.41 -13.59 2.78
CA LYS A 190 -4.09 -12.49 1.86
C LYS A 190 -3.67 -12.99 0.49
N VAL A 191 -2.81 -14.01 0.42
CA VAL A 191 -2.39 -14.60 -0.85
C VAL A 191 -3.56 -15.29 -1.54
N SER A 192 -4.29 -16.14 -0.82
CA SER A 192 -5.46 -16.86 -1.30
C SER A 192 -6.53 -15.91 -1.84
N MET A 193 -6.84 -14.83 -1.12
CA MET A 193 -7.81 -13.83 -1.60
C MET A 193 -7.36 -13.18 -2.91
N LYS A 194 -6.06 -12.89 -3.06
CA LYS A 194 -5.51 -12.30 -4.27
C LYS A 194 -5.54 -13.27 -5.45
N THR A 195 -5.36 -14.57 -5.24
CA THR A 195 -5.27 -15.57 -6.32
C THR A 195 -6.61 -16.19 -6.69
N LEU A 196 -7.52 -16.32 -5.72
CA LEU A 196 -8.76 -17.10 -5.84
C LEU A 196 -10.01 -16.22 -6.05
N CYS A 197 -9.88 -14.91 -5.83
CA CYS A 197 -10.98 -13.94 -5.93
C CYS A 197 -10.74 -12.88 -7.00
N SER A 198 -9.76 -13.09 -7.88
CA SER A 198 -9.65 -12.37 -9.15
C SER A 198 -10.76 -12.80 -10.09
N ASP A 199 -11.26 -11.85 -10.87
CA ASP A 199 -12.35 -12.04 -11.82
C ASP A 199 -11.94 -13.07 -12.90
N PRO A 200 -12.75 -14.10 -13.19
CA PRO A 200 -12.47 -15.04 -14.28
C PRO A 200 -12.58 -14.39 -15.68
N SER A 201 -13.00 -13.13 -15.80
CA SER A 201 -13.13 -12.44 -17.09
C SER A 201 -11.81 -12.16 -17.84
N ASP A 202 -10.65 -12.33 -17.21
CA ASP A 202 -9.34 -12.29 -17.90
C ASP A 202 -8.81 -13.68 -18.30
N GLY A 203 -9.62 -14.73 -18.14
CA GLY A 203 -9.32 -16.12 -18.52
C GLY A 203 -9.90 -16.49 -19.88
N PHE A 204 -9.17 -16.11 -20.94
CA PHE A 204 -9.08 -16.74 -22.25
C PHE A 204 -10.12 -17.82 -22.61
N ALA A 205 -10.88 -17.56 -23.68
CA ALA A 205 -11.68 -18.54 -24.40
C ALA A 205 -10.86 -19.82 -24.70
N GLY A 206 -11.11 -20.86 -23.91
CA GLY A 206 -10.62 -22.21 -24.17
C GLY A 206 -11.55 -22.90 -25.16
N SER A 207 -11.06 -23.01 -26.39
CA SER A 207 -11.61 -23.71 -27.55
C SER A 207 -12.25 -25.07 -27.22
N GLY A 208 -13.38 -25.32 -27.87
CA GLY A 208 -14.04 -26.62 -27.88
C GLY A 208 -13.13 -27.72 -28.45
N PHE A 209 -13.09 -28.84 -27.77
CA PHE A 209 -12.61 -30.10 -28.33
C PHE A 209 -13.85 -30.82 -28.86
N SER A 210 -13.91 -31.00 -30.17
CA SER A 210 -14.70 -32.05 -30.80
C SER A 210 -13.70 -33.16 -31.06
N ASP A 211 -13.81 -34.24 -30.30
CA ASP A 211 -13.04 -35.47 -30.53
C ASP A 211 -13.48 -36.04 -31.88
N ALA A 212 -12.60 -35.93 -32.87
CA ALA A 212 -12.66 -36.69 -34.10
C ALA A 212 -11.43 -37.61 -34.09
N GLU A 213 -11.72 -38.89 -33.93
CA GLU A 213 -10.80 -40.03 -34.04
C GLU A 213 -10.08 -39.98 -35.40
N ASP A 214 -8.75 -40.06 -35.40
CA ASP A 214 -7.97 -40.47 -36.57
C ASP A 214 -6.82 -41.37 -36.09
N ASP A 215 -6.98 -42.65 -36.43
CA ASP A 215 -6.06 -43.77 -36.23
C ASP A 215 -4.82 -43.58 -37.13
N GLY A 216 -3.63 -43.79 -36.59
CA GLY A 216 -2.40 -43.75 -37.39
C GLY A 216 -1.11 -44.00 -36.61
N ASP A 217 -0.82 -45.29 -36.44
CA ASP A 217 0.50 -45.93 -36.56
C ASP A 217 1.56 -45.84 -35.44
N ASP A 218 1.83 -47.06 -34.92
CA ASP A 218 3.13 -47.70 -34.65
C ASP A 218 4.03 -47.33 -33.42
N ASP A 219 3.99 -48.25 -32.44
CA ASP A 219 5.07 -48.65 -31.48
C ASP A 219 6.31 -49.17 -32.29
N PRO A 220 7.58 -49.32 -31.79
CA PRO A 220 7.89 -49.65 -30.40
C PRO A 220 9.24 -49.21 -29.77
N SER A 221 9.21 -49.09 -28.43
CA SER A 221 10.19 -49.63 -27.46
C SER A 221 11.70 -49.30 -27.54
N GLY A 222 12.25 -48.72 -26.47
CA GLY A 222 13.69 -48.88 -26.11
C GLY A 222 14.18 -47.96 -24.99
N PRO A 223 15.05 -48.42 -24.05
CA PRO A 223 14.91 -48.07 -22.64
C PRO A 223 15.86 -47.00 -22.09
N VAL A 224 15.45 -46.52 -20.91
CA VAL A 224 16.11 -45.60 -19.98
C VAL A 224 17.42 -46.18 -19.46
N ASP A 225 18.50 -45.40 -19.54
CA ASP A 225 19.71 -45.65 -18.74
C ASP A 225 20.46 -44.33 -18.49
N TYR A 226 20.56 -43.91 -17.24
CA TYR A 226 21.59 -42.96 -16.80
C TYR A 226 22.06 -43.33 -15.38
N PRO A 227 23.36 -43.55 -15.18
CA PRO A 227 23.94 -43.99 -13.91
C PRO A 227 24.20 -42.84 -12.95
N TYR A 228 24.29 -43.25 -11.67
CA TYR A 228 24.69 -42.46 -10.51
C TYR A 228 26.20 -42.14 -10.52
N VAL A 229 26.54 -41.17 -9.65
CA VAL A 229 27.80 -40.84 -8.96
C VAL A 229 28.78 -39.76 -9.47
N GLU A 230 28.95 -38.82 -8.53
CA GLU A 230 30.18 -38.26 -7.95
C GLU A 230 30.82 -37.00 -8.55
N SER A 231 30.82 -35.98 -7.69
CA SER A 231 31.69 -34.82 -7.62
C SER A 231 33.13 -35.04 -8.09
N SER A 232 33.69 -34.06 -8.79
CA SER A 232 35.02 -33.54 -8.45
C SER A 232 35.17 -32.10 -8.97
N SER A 233 35.58 -31.20 -8.07
CA SER A 233 36.35 -30.02 -8.42
C SER A 233 37.64 -30.44 -9.12
N ASP A 234 38.05 -29.74 -10.18
CA ASP A 234 39.48 -29.50 -10.37
C ASP A 234 39.72 -28.20 -11.13
N SER A 235 40.73 -27.49 -10.62
CA SER A 235 41.29 -26.27 -11.15
C SER A 235 42.20 -26.62 -12.32
N LYS A 236 42.36 -25.74 -13.31
CA LYS A 236 43.64 -25.66 -14.02
C LYS A 236 44.10 -24.23 -14.31
N PRO A 237 45.42 -24.01 -14.27
CA PRO A 237 46.08 -22.71 -14.38
C PRO A 237 46.50 -22.43 -15.84
N GLY A 238 46.83 -21.17 -16.12
CA GLY A 238 47.42 -20.78 -17.40
C GLY A 238 47.97 -19.36 -17.36
N GLN A 239 49.22 -19.24 -16.94
CA GLN A 239 50.05 -18.03 -16.95
C GLN A 239 50.27 -17.49 -18.37
N THR A 240 50.34 -16.16 -18.51
CA THR A 240 51.45 -15.43 -19.17
C THR A 240 51.28 -13.94 -18.86
N VAL A 241 52.06 -13.34 -17.95
CA VAL A 241 53.41 -12.73 -18.12
C VAL A 241 53.35 -11.22 -18.46
N LEU A 242 53.74 -10.44 -17.43
CA LEU A 242 54.48 -9.17 -17.38
C LEU A 242 54.14 -7.96 -18.29
N ASN A 243 53.87 -6.82 -17.63
CA ASN A 243 54.68 -5.58 -17.63
C ASN A 243 54.16 -4.70 -16.46
N VAL A 244 54.78 -4.65 -15.27
CA VAL A 244 56.00 -3.94 -14.83
C VAL A 244 55.87 -2.40 -14.82
N LEU A 245 55.83 -1.86 -13.59
CA LEU A 245 56.34 -0.56 -13.06
C LEU A 245 55.83 0.74 -13.72
N THR A 246 55.59 1.88 -13.08
CA THR A 246 55.55 2.43 -11.71
C THR A 246 55.20 3.90 -11.93
N THR A 247 54.32 4.51 -11.15
CA THR A 247 54.55 5.89 -10.69
C THR A 247 53.89 6.11 -9.34
N ILE A 248 54.77 6.50 -8.42
CA ILE A 248 54.62 6.72 -6.99
C ILE A 248 53.97 8.08 -6.70
N LEU A 249 53.20 8.09 -5.60
CA LEU A 249 53.01 9.18 -4.63
C LEU A 249 53.52 10.57 -5.04
N VAL A 250 52.63 11.46 -5.48
CA VAL A 250 52.70 12.88 -5.17
C VAL A 250 51.26 13.38 -5.07
N LEU A 251 50.78 13.70 -3.86
CA LEU A 251 49.79 14.76 -3.53
C LEU A 251 49.30 14.67 -2.07
N THR A 252 50.16 14.31 -1.11
CA THR A 252 49.92 14.54 0.33
C THR A 252 50.72 15.70 0.92
N ARG A 253 51.35 16.56 0.11
CA ARG A 253 52.03 17.76 0.62
C ARG A 253 52.01 18.92 -0.38
N LEU A 254 50.97 19.73 -0.34
CA LEU A 254 50.90 21.16 -0.72
C LEU A 254 49.72 21.69 0.10
N ILE A 255 49.99 22.22 1.31
CA ILE A 255 50.08 23.67 1.62
C ILE A 255 48.74 24.36 1.36
#